data_AF-A0AAW5JWS0-F1
#
_entry.id   AF-A0AAW5JWS0-F1
#
_cell.length_a   1.000
_cell.length_b   1.000
_cell.length_c   1.000
_cell.angle_alpha   90.00
_cell.angle_beta   90.00
_cell.angle_gamma   90.00
#
_symmetry.space_group_name_H-M   'P 1'
#
loop_
_entity.id
_entity.type
_entity.pdbx_description
1 polymer ?
#
loop_
_entity_poly.entity_id
_entity_poly.type
_entity_poly.pdbx_seq_one_letter_code
_entity_poly.pdbx_strand_id
1 'polypeptide(L)'
;MEQFTGSVPTNWNTNDAQRISRVTAQGRVHTGSSAVNLTNGSELWQDIRITGGCYFDFSFFARGEGAQVAIEATVTFMNAQGDSQSGLTISIHSQNLTNDNREFAYYRGITGQAPAGATMARVRFAVTAEGGQSADLDDVSFSTD
;
A
#
# COMPACT_ATOMS: atom_id res chain seq x y z
N MET A 1 10.51 -0.04 2.81
CA MET A 1 10.27 1.08 1.87
C MET A 1 11.41 2.09 2.06
N GLU A 2 12.56 1.90 1.39
CA GLU A 2 13.83 2.48 1.89
C GLU A 2 14.32 3.76 1.20
N GLN A 3 13.90 4.00 -0.03
CA GLN A 3 14.36 5.12 -0.84
C GLN A 3 13.21 6.08 -1.09
N PHE A 4 13.51 7.38 -1.03
CA PHE A 4 12.51 8.45 -1.17
C PHE A 4 13.01 9.53 -2.12
N THR A 5 12.11 10.05 -2.95
CA THR A 5 12.30 11.25 -3.75
C THR A 5 11.43 12.35 -3.14
N GLY A 6 12.04 13.23 -2.35
CA GLY A 6 11.29 14.15 -1.48
C GLY A 6 10.63 13.39 -0.33
N SER A 7 9.30 13.52 -0.20
CA SER A 7 8.52 12.82 0.84
C SER A 7 7.95 11.49 0.41
N VAL A 8 8.00 11.16 -0.89
CA VAL A 8 7.35 9.97 -1.48
C VAL A 8 8.38 8.87 -1.73
N PRO A 9 8.07 7.60 -1.43
CA PRO A 9 8.94 6.48 -1.79
C PRO A 9 9.30 6.48 -3.28
N THR A 10 10.56 6.18 -3.61
CA THR A 10 11.03 6.17 -5.00
C THR A 10 10.26 5.12 -5.82
N ASN A 11 9.87 5.47 -7.05
CA ASN A 11 9.01 4.67 -7.93
C ASN A 11 7.55 4.50 -7.45
N TRP A 12 7.11 5.29 -6.47
CA TRP A 12 5.71 5.40 -6.10
C TRP A 12 5.16 6.76 -6.51
N ASN A 13 3.87 6.77 -6.77
CA ASN A 13 3.08 7.97 -7.08
C ASN A 13 2.11 8.22 -5.94
N THR A 14 1.64 9.47 -5.83
CA THR A 14 0.66 9.87 -4.82
C THR A 14 -0.29 10.92 -5.38
N ASN A 15 -1.47 11.02 -4.77
CA ASN A 15 -2.44 12.06 -5.09
C ASN A 15 -2.04 13.41 -4.46
N ASP A 16 -1.33 13.39 -3.33
CA ASP A 16 -0.92 14.58 -2.60
C ASP A 16 0.35 14.29 -1.77
N ALA A 17 1.50 14.78 -2.24
CA ALA A 17 2.79 14.58 -1.58
C ALA A 17 2.89 15.25 -0.20
N GLN A 18 2.00 16.18 0.15
CA GLN A 18 1.95 16.79 1.49
C GLN A 18 1.38 15.83 2.54
N ARG A 19 0.69 14.77 2.11
CA ARG A 19 0.07 13.76 2.99
C ARG A 19 0.92 12.51 3.18
N ILE A 20 2.07 12.47 2.51
CA ILE A 20 3.03 11.38 2.55
C ILE A 20 4.28 11.89 3.26
N SER A 21 4.88 11.09 4.14
CA SER A 21 6.16 11.42 4.73
C SER A 21 7.01 10.18 4.99
N ARG A 22 8.33 10.37 5.02
CA ARG A 22 9.27 9.31 5.44
C ARG A 22 9.33 9.25 6.96
N VAL A 23 9.25 8.05 7.52
CA VAL A 23 9.46 7.80 8.95
C VAL A 23 10.75 7.01 9.17
N THR A 24 11.50 7.40 10.19
CA THR A 24 12.76 6.73 10.60
C THR A 24 12.80 6.47 12.12
N ALA A 25 11.72 6.83 12.83
CA ALA A 25 11.66 6.67 14.27
C ALA A 25 11.54 5.19 14.66
N GLN A 26 12.23 4.79 15.73
CA GLN A 26 12.17 3.41 16.23
C GLN A 26 10.74 3.03 16.61
N GLY A 27 10.30 1.85 16.19
CA GLY A 27 8.94 1.37 16.43
C GLY A 27 7.91 1.79 15.40
N ARG A 28 8.30 2.65 14.45
CA ARG A 28 7.51 3.06 13.29
C ARG A 28 8.15 2.65 11.97
N VAL A 29 9.15 1.79 12.03
CA VAL A 29 9.80 1.12 10.90
C VAL A 29 9.74 -0.37 11.21
N HIS A 30 9.23 -1.18 10.29
CA HIS A 30 9.09 -2.62 10.51
C HIS A 30 10.43 -3.31 10.33
N THR A 31 11.08 -3.10 9.18
CA THR A 31 12.46 -3.51 8.93
C THR A 31 13.22 -2.44 8.15
N GLY A 32 14.55 -2.54 8.11
CA GLY A 32 15.38 -1.55 7.41
C GLY A 32 15.51 -0.22 8.16
N SER A 33 15.56 0.88 7.42
CA SER A 33 15.84 2.22 7.93
C SER A 33 14.66 3.18 7.83
N SER A 34 13.65 2.87 7.01
CA SER A 34 12.49 3.74 6.86
C SER A 34 11.21 3.04 6.46
N ALA A 35 10.10 3.59 6.95
CA ALA A 35 8.76 3.31 6.48
C ALA A 35 8.14 4.58 5.87
N VAL A 36 6.98 4.44 5.25
CA VAL A 36 6.19 5.57 4.75
C VAL A 36 4.98 5.81 5.65
N ASN A 37 4.73 7.07 6.00
CA ASN A 37 3.55 7.50 6.72
C ASN A 37 2.55 8.19 5.77
N LEU A 38 1.28 7.89 5.99
CA LEU A 38 0.14 8.27 5.17
C LEU A 38 -0.95 8.88 6.05
N THR A 39 -1.24 10.16 5.86
CA THR A 39 -2.32 10.87 6.58
C THR A 39 -3.68 10.71 5.90
N ASN A 40 -4.75 11.14 6.57
CA ASN A 40 -6.11 11.04 6.04
C ASN A 40 -6.26 11.53 4.58
N GLY A 41 -6.90 10.71 3.75
CA GLY A 41 -7.17 10.99 2.34
C GLY A 41 -5.95 10.87 1.43
N SER A 42 -4.83 10.33 1.92
CA SER A 42 -3.69 10.01 1.07
C SER A 42 -3.96 8.78 0.21
N GLU A 43 -3.45 8.81 -1.02
CA GLU A 43 -3.29 7.65 -1.87
C GLU A 43 -1.83 7.50 -2.24
N LEU A 44 -1.35 6.26 -2.24
CA LEU A 44 0.00 5.90 -2.65
C LEU A 44 -0.10 4.68 -3.57
N TRP A 45 0.45 4.75 -4.78
CA TRP A 45 0.37 3.64 -5.74
C TRP A 45 1.63 3.45 -6.57
N GLN A 46 1.79 2.24 -7.08
CA GLN A 46 2.81 1.88 -8.05
C GLN A 46 2.19 1.11 -9.20
N ASP A 47 2.61 1.45 -10.42
CA ASP A 47 2.26 0.73 -11.64
C ASP A 47 3.41 -0.23 -11.99
N ILE A 48 3.10 -1.53 -12.03
CA ILE A 48 4.05 -2.61 -12.18
C ILE A 48 3.72 -3.36 -13.47
N ARG A 49 4.70 -3.47 -14.37
CA ARG A 49 4.53 -4.26 -15.61
C ARG A 49 4.36 -5.73 -15.26
N ILE A 50 3.36 -6.37 -15.87
CA ILE A 50 3.05 -7.79 -15.66
C ILE A 50 2.79 -8.49 -16.99
N THR A 51 2.71 -9.83 -16.92
CA THR A 51 2.12 -10.66 -17.98
C THR A 51 0.75 -11.14 -17.51
N GLY A 52 -0.29 -10.94 -18.33
CA GLY A 52 -1.63 -11.44 -18.06
C GLY A 52 -1.71 -12.97 -17.97
N GLY A 53 -2.76 -13.49 -17.33
CA GLY A 53 -2.98 -14.93 -17.13
C GLY A 53 -2.37 -15.52 -15.86
N CYS A 54 -1.58 -14.75 -15.11
CA CYS A 54 -1.01 -15.18 -13.82
C CYS A 54 -1.88 -14.75 -12.63
N TYR A 55 -1.66 -15.42 -11.50
CA TYR A 55 -2.06 -14.98 -10.17
C TYR A 55 -0.86 -14.27 -9.53
N PHE A 56 -1.13 -13.33 -8.62
CA PHE A 56 -0.08 -12.58 -7.94
C PHE A 56 -0.31 -12.59 -6.43
N ASP A 57 0.78 -12.80 -5.70
CA ASP A 57 0.86 -12.53 -4.28
C ASP A 57 1.03 -11.03 -4.04
N PHE A 58 0.23 -10.48 -3.14
CA PHE A 58 0.35 -9.11 -2.66
C PHE A 58 0.41 -9.12 -1.14
N SER A 59 1.43 -8.48 -0.57
CA SER A 59 1.54 -8.36 0.89
C SER A 59 2.24 -7.09 1.34
N PHE A 60 2.03 -6.73 2.59
CA PHE A 60 2.62 -5.54 3.22
C PHE A 60 2.50 -5.61 4.74
N PHE A 61 3.29 -4.78 5.43
CA PHE A 61 3.15 -4.53 6.86
C PHE A 61 2.54 -3.15 7.10
N ALA A 62 1.62 -3.07 8.06
CA ALA A 62 0.98 -1.82 8.42
C ALA A 62 0.73 -1.67 9.92
N ARG A 63 0.71 -0.41 10.37
CA ARG A 63 0.24 0.01 11.71
C ARG A 63 -0.47 1.35 11.62
N GLY A 64 -1.34 1.61 12.59
CA GLY A 64 -1.99 2.90 12.80
C GLY A 64 -1.26 3.72 13.85
N GLU A 65 -1.03 4.99 13.57
CA GLU A 65 -0.69 6.00 14.58
C GLU A 65 -1.99 6.55 15.17
N GLY A 66 -2.66 5.68 15.95
CA GLY A 66 -3.99 5.88 16.51
C GLY A 66 -5.01 4.83 16.06
N ALA A 67 -6.17 4.78 16.71
CA ALA A 67 -7.20 3.75 16.50
C ALA A 67 -8.19 4.03 15.35
N GLN A 68 -8.30 5.29 14.94
CA GLN A 68 -9.20 5.78 13.90
C GLN A 68 -8.47 5.89 12.57
N VAL A 69 -7.90 4.77 12.13
CA VAL A 69 -7.15 4.64 10.88
C VAL A 69 -7.64 3.41 10.14
N ALA A 70 -8.03 3.59 8.88
CA ALA A 70 -8.44 2.53 7.97
C ALA A 70 -7.56 2.56 6.73
N ILE A 71 -7.30 1.37 6.16
CA ILE A 71 -6.49 1.20 4.95
C ILE A 71 -7.29 0.35 3.97
N GLU A 72 -7.41 0.83 2.74
CA GLU A 72 -7.83 0.01 1.60
C GLU A 72 -6.63 -0.21 0.69
N ALA A 73 -6.18 -1.46 0.57
CA ALA A 73 -5.11 -1.86 -0.32
C ALA A 73 -5.69 -2.63 -1.51
N THR A 74 -5.41 -2.20 -2.73
CA THR A 74 -5.98 -2.79 -3.94
C THR A 74 -4.92 -3.19 -4.96
N VAL A 75 -5.26 -4.21 -5.74
CA VAL A 75 -4.59 -4.56 -6.99
C VAL A 75 -5.58 -4.41 -8.13
N THR A 76 -5.27 -3.58 -9.12
CA THR A 76 -6.07 -3.39 -10.33
C THR A 76 -5.24 -3.75 -11.56
N PHE A 77 -5.74 -4.65 -12.40
CA PHE A 77 -5.11 -4.99 -13.68
C PHE A 77 -5.56 -4.03 -14.77
N MET A 78 -4.63 -3.61 -15.62
CA MET A 78 -4.89 -2.71 -16.75
C MET A 78 -4.32 -3.29 -18.04
N ASN A 79 -5.03 -3.09 -19.15
CA ASN A 79 -4.54 -3.43 -20.49
C ASN A 79 -3.99 -2.19 -21.22
N ALA A 80 -3.44 -2.39 -22.42
CA ALA A 80 -2.89 -1.31 -23.23
C ALA A 80 -3.94 -0.31 -23.76
N GLN A 81 -5.22 -0.68 -23.73
CA GLN A 81 -6.35 0.15 -24.16
C GLN A 81 -6.88 1.05 -23.03
N GLY A 82 -6.40 0.86 -21.80
CA GLY A 82 -6.84 1.60 -20.61
C GLY A 82 -8.00 0.95 -19.84
N ASP A 83 -8.46 -0.24 -20.27
CA ASP A 83 -9.47 -0.98 -19.50
C ASP A 83 -8.85 -1.48 -18.20
N SER A 84 -9.63 -1.39 -17.13
CA SER A 84 -9.21 -1.75 -15.77
C SER A 84 -10.12 -2.83 -15.19
N GLN A 85 -9.54 -3.81 -14.50
CA GLN A 85 -10.27 -4.86 -13.79
C GLN A 85 -9.73 -5.02 -12.36
N SER A 86 -10.62 -5.14 -11.37
CA SER A 86 -10.22 -5.44 -10.00
C SER A 86 -9.57 -6.83 -9.91
N GLY A 87 -8.41 -6.90 -9.26
CA GLY A 87 -7.68 -8.14 -9.00
C GLY A 87 -7.78 -8.57 -7.53
N LEU A 88 -7.64 -7.64 -6.59
CA LEU A 88 -7.71 -7.90 -5.15
C LEU A 88 -8.07 -6.62 -4.40
N THR A 89 -8.83 -6.76 -3.32
CA THR A 89 -9.05 -5.70 -2.32
C THR A 89 -8.83 -6.28 -0.94
N ILE A 90 -7.96 -5.65 -0.14
CA ILE A 90 -7.79 -5.89 1.29
C ILE A 90 -8.26 -4.64 2.02
N SER A 91 -9.36 -4.77 2.76
CA SER A 91 -9.94 -3.66 3.54
C SER A 91 -9.66 -3.87 5.03
N ILE A 92 -8.98 -2.90 5.64
CA ILE A 92 -8.69 -2.86 7.07
C ILE A 92 -9.48 -1.69 7.64
N HIS A 93 -10.55 -1.99 8.35
CA HIS A 93 -11.40 -0.95 8.96
C HIS A 93 -10.72 -0.31 10.18
N SER A 94 -11.20 0.89 10.56
CA SER A 94 -10.79 1.52 11.81
C SER A 94 -10.99 0.58 12.99
N GLN A 95 -10.15 0.73 14.01
CA GLN A 95 -10.07 -0.14 15.20
C GLN A 95 -9.58 -1.58 14.93
N ASN A 96 -9.45 -2.02 13.68
CA ASN A 96 -8.92 -3.35 13.32
C ASN A 96 -7.46 -3.32 12.84
N LEU A 97 -6.93 -2.13 12.56
CA LEU A 97 -5.49 -1.94 12.35
C LEU A 97 -4.81 -1.87 13.71
N THR A 98 -3.74 -2.65 13.92
CA THR A 98 -2.94 -2.53 15.15
C THR A 98 -2.39 -1.11 15.27
N ASN A 99 -2.43 -0.57 16.48
CA ASN A 99 -1.97 0.77 16.81
C ASN A 99 -1.09 0.80 18.06
N ASP A 100 -0.73 -0.37 18.60
CA ASP A 100 0.19 -0.47 19.73
C ASP A 100 1.61 -0.11 19.29
N ASN A 101 2.42 0.44 20.19
CA ASN A 101 3.79 0.80 19.87
C ASN A 101 4.61 -0.43 19.45
N ARG A 102 5.33 -0.32 18.33
CA ARG A 102 6.23 -1.36 17.78
C ARG A 102 5.54 -2.61 17.27
N GLU A 103 4.23 -2.59 17.12
CA GLU A 103 3.49 -3.66 16.44
C GLU A 103 3.19 -3.27 14.99
N PHE A 104 3.44 -4.19 14.08
CA PHE A 104 2.99 -4.14 12.69
C PHE A 104 2.22 -5.42 12.40
N ALA A 105 1.05 -5.29 11.80
CA ALA A 105 0.31 -6.43 11.30
C ALA A 105 0.74 -6.75 9.87
N TYR A 106 0.81 -8.04 9.54
CA TYR A 106 1.10 -8.53 8.20
C TYR A 106 -0.21 -8.82 7.46
N TYR A 107 -0.38 -8.21 6.30
CA TYR A 107 -1.54 -8.41 5.44
C TYR A 107 -1.09 -9.03 4.12
N ARG A 108 -1.78 -10.08 3.67
CA ARG A 108 -1.49 -10.78 2.41
C ARG A 108 -2.78 -11.25 1.74
N GLY A 109 -2.78 -11.27 0.43
CA GLY A 109 -3.78 -11.96 -0.38
C GLY A 109 -3.20 -12.38 -1.74
N ILE A 110 -3.90 -13.30 -2.39
CA ILE A 110 -3.63 -13.70 -3.78
C ILE A 110 -4.71 -13.05 -4.64
N THR A 111 -4.31 -12.44 -5.76
CA THR A 111 -5.26 -11.82 -6.69
C THR A 111 -6.17 -12.85 -7.35
N GLY A 112 -7.28 -12.40 -7.96
CA GLY A 112 -7.86 -13.15 -9.07
C GLY A 112 -6.87 -13.26 -10.23
N GLN A 113 -7.12 -14.18 -11.17
CA GLN A 113 -6.28 -14.31 -12.36
C GLN A 113 -6.30 -13.00 -13.15
N ALA A 114 -5.11 -12.48 -13.49
CA ALA A 114 -5.01 -11.32 -14.36
C ALA A 114 -5.61 -11.65 -15.74
N PRO A 115 -6.44 -10.77 -16.34
CA PRO A 115 -6.91 -10.96 -17.70
C PRO A 115 -5.75 -11.21 -18.66
N ALA A 116 -5.95 -12.08 -19.67
CA ALA A 116 -4.87 -12.44 -20.60
C ALA A 116 -4.24 -11.23 -21.32
N GLY A 117 -5.01 -10.17 -21.57
CA GLY A 117 -4.54 -8.93 -22.17
C GLY A 117 -3.98 -7.89 -21.19
N ALA A 118 -3.92 -8.18 -19.89
CA ALA A 118 -3.37 -7.26 -18.90
C ALA A 118 -1.85 -7.12 -19.08
N THR A 119 -1.35 -5.89 -19.02
CA THR A 119 0.07 -5.54 -19.19
C THR A 119 0.63 -4.79 -17.98
N MET A 120 -0.25 -4.36 -17.08
CA MET A 120 0.10 -3.59 -15.88
C MET A 120 -0.78 -4.01 -14.71
N ALA A 121 -0.22 -4.04 -13.52
CA ALA A 121 -0.92 -4.07 -12.25
C ALA A 121 -0.67 -2.76 -11.51
N ARG A 122 -1.71 -2.15 -10.95
CA ARG A 122 -1.59 -1.05 -10.00
C ARG A 122 -1.80 -1.60 -8.59
N VAL A 123 -0.76 -1.55 -7.77
CA VAL A 123 -0.90 -1.70 -6.32
C VAL A 123 -1.18 -0.31 -5.74
N ARG A 124 -2.25 -0.14 -4.97
CA ARG A 124 -2.64 1.15 -4.38
C ARG A 124 -3.01 0.97 -2.92
N PHE A 125 -2.64 1.96 -2.11
CA PHE A 125 -3.11 2.14 -0.74
C PHE A 125 -3.89 3.44 -0.65
N ALA A 126 -5.06 3.40 -0.03
CA ALA A 126 -5.81 4.58 0.40
C ALA A 126 -6.00 4.54 1.91
N VAL A 127 -5.78 5.69 2.55
CA VAL A 127 -5.89 5.83 4.00
C VAL A 127 -7.03 6.78 4.33
N THR A 128 -7.91 6.35 5.23
CA THR A 128 -8.90 7.20 5.89
C THR A 128 -8.55 7.26 7.37
N ALA A 129 -8.43 8.46 7.93
CA ALA A 129 -8.09 8.64 9.33
C ALA A 129 -8.76 9.87 9.95
N GLU A 130 -8.91 9.88 11.27
CA GLU A 130 -9.53 10.99 12.02
C GLU A 130 -8.58 11.58 13.07
N GLY A 131 -8.83 12.83 13.48
CA GLY A 131 -8.10 13.44 14.60
C GLY A 131 -6.60 13.59 14.41
N GLY A 132 -6.13 13.74 13.16
CA GLY A 132 -4.70 13.85 12.84
C GLY A 132 -3.92 12.54 12.88
N GLN A 133 -4.63 11.40 12.98
CA GLN A 133 -4.04 10.07 12.94
C GLN A 133 -3.59 9.71 11.52
N SER A 134 -2.78 8.66 11.40
CA SER A 134 -2.13 8.28 10.15
C SER A 134 -1.77 6.79 10.14
N ALA A 135 -1.41 6.24 8.99
CA ALA A 135 -0.91 4.88 8.85
C ALA A 135 0.59 4.88 8.54
N ASP A 136 1.34 3.96 9.12
CA ASP A 136 2.68 3.62 8.64
C ASP A 136 2.59 2.32 7.81
N LEU A 137 3.16 2.34 6.62
CA LEU A 137 3.29 1.19 5.72
C LEU A 137 4.75 0.84 5.51
N ASP A 138 5.02 -0.46 5.46
CA ASP A 138 6.37 -0.96 5.17
C ASP A 138 6.34 -2.31 4.44
N ASP A 139 7.50 -2.68 3.90
CA ASP A 139 7.77 -4.01 3.32
C ASP A 139 6.70 -4.51 2.33
N VAL A 140 6.26 -3.63 1.43
CA VAL A 140 5.31 -3.98 0.37
C VAL A 140 5.97 -4.91 -0.64
N SER A 141 5.31 -6.04 -0.91
CA SER A 141 5.73 -7.05 -1.88
C SER A 141 4.60 -7.37 -2.86
N PHE A 142 4.96 -7.48 -4.14
CA PHE A 142 4.08 -7.92 -5.21
C PHE A 142 4.85 -8.83 -6.17
N SER A 143 4.45 -10.09 -6.28
CA SER A 143 5.15 -11.11 -7.06
C SER A 143 4.17 -12.08 -7.71
N THR A 144 4.61 -12.76 -8.76
CA THR A 144 3.87 -13.93 -9.29
C THR A 144 3.89 -15.05 -8.26
N ASP A 145 2.74 -15.67 -8.02
CA ASP A 145 2.62 -16.94 -7.27
C ASP A 145 3.09 -18.11 -8.15
#